data_AF-A0A0F9T6L0-F1
#
_entry.id   AF-A0A0F9T6L0-F1
#
_cell.length_a   1.000
_cell.length_b   1.000
_cell.length_c   1.000
_cell.angle_alpha   90.00
_cell.angle_beta   90.00
_cell.angle_gamma   90.00
#
_symmetry.space_group_name_H-M   'P 1'
#
loop_
_entity.id
_entity.type
_entity.pdbx_description
1 polymer ?
#
loop_
_entity_poly.entity_id
_entity_poly.type
_entity_poly.pdbx_seq_one_letter_code
_entity_poly.pdbx_strand_id
1 'polypeptide(L)'
;MLVPKSTKKIQVTCPICKTRDIVGLPERTLKENSHLITVSIHKGLICPHHFQLFIDKNLRIRGYQKVDLELNKENSIKLRNGVTAYSRNYIESKTPFKVLINDNSIFGTIPKIRTKAQAVGNITQEGTSKSKIMSLNELYEEFWEFIDEKNKIFHDFITNDKRRRKSLLSSNLNRLYNPLEVEQEF
;
A
#
# COMPACT_ATOMS: atom_id res chain seq x y z
N MET A 1 35.81 13.18 -2.50
CA MET A 1 34.89 12.12 -2.95
C MET A 1 35.68 11.13 -3.79
N LEU A 2 35.75 9.85 -3.40
CA LEU A 2 36.45 8.83 -4.18
C LEU A 2 35.53 8.40 -5.33
N VAL A 3 35.87 8.80 -6.55
CA VAL A 3 35.16 8.32 -7.75
C VAL A 3 35.53 6.84 -7.94
N PRO A 4 34.54 5.92 -8.01
CA PRO A 4 34.83 4.50 -8.16
C PRO A 4 35.53 4.24 -9.50
N LYS A 5 36.62 3.45 -9.46
CA LYS A 5 37.47 3.07 -10.61
C LYS A 5 36.74 2.28 -11.70
N SER A 6 35.63 1.63 -11.38
CA SER A 6 34.80 0.87 -12.31
C SER A 6 33.32 0.94 -11.93
N THR A 7 32.46 1.14 -12.93
CA THR A 7 31.01 1.22 -12.77
C THR A 7 30.32 0.27 -13.75
N LYS A 8 29.22 -0.34 -13.31
CA LYS A 8 28.34 -1.13 -14.18
C LYS A 8 27.06 -0.38 -14.43
N LYS A 9 26.66 -0.36 -15.70
CA LYS A 9 25.46 0.34 -16.17
C LYS A 9 24.26 -0.60 -16.09
N ILE A 10 23.16 -0.12 -15.53
CA ILE A 10 21.87 -0.83 -15.51
C ILE A 10 20.78 0.08 -16.07
N GLN A 11 19.86 -0.50 -16.86
CA GLN A 11 18.69 0.22 -17.34
C GLN A 11 17.58 0.14 -16.30
N VAL A 12 17.20 1.29 -15.75
CA VAL A 12 16.15 1.41 -14.74
C VAL A 12 14.91 1.99 -15.37
N THR A 13 13.74 1.43 -15.05
CA THR A 13 12.43 1.97 -15.43
C THR A 13 11.71 2.44 -14.17
N CYS A 14 11.24 3.68 -14.16
CA CYS A 14 10.41 4.18 -13.06
C CYS A 14 9.11 3.37 -12.99
N PRO A 15 8.75 2.80 -11.82
CA PRO A 15 7.52 2.02 -11.68
C PRO A 15 6.25 2.87 -11.81
N ILE A 16 6.36 4.19 -11.59
CA ILE A 16 5.23 5.14 -11.51
C ILE A 16 4.90 5.74 -12.89
N CYS A 17 5.88 6.40 -13.55
CA CYS A 17 5.67 7.06 -14.84
C CYS A 17 6.28 6.34 -16.05
N LYS A 18 6.95 5.20 -15.83
CA LYS A 18 7.57 4.37 -16.88
C LYS A 18 8.73 5.04 -17.65
N THR A 19 9.21 6.21 -17.21
CA THR A 19 10.46 6.81 -17.69
C THR A 19 11.63 5.84 -17.50
N ARG A 20 12.53 5.76 -18.49
CA ARG A 20 13.69 4.86 -18.47
C ARG A 20 14.97 5.67 -18.51
N ASP A 21 15.96 5.22 -17.77
CA ASP A 21 17.31 5.81 -17.80
C ASP A 21 18.37 4.78 -17.42
N ILE A 22 19.64 5.12 -17.64
CA ILE A 22 20.81 4.28 -17.36
C ILE A 22 21.49 4.79 -16.09
N VAL A 23 21.50 3.98 -15.04
CA VAL A 23 22.17 4.29 -13.78
C VAL A 23 23.48 3.51 -13.69
N GLY A 24 24.57 4.21 -13.33
CA GLY A 24 25.87 3.59 -13.07
C GLY A 24 26.03 3.21 -11.60
N LEU A 25 26.28 1.93 -11.33
CA LEU A 25 26.52 1.41 -9.98
C LEU A 25 28.01 1.08 -9.77
N PRO A 26 28.61 1.45 -8.62
CA PRO A 26 29.99 1.08 -8.31
C PRO A 26 30.15 -0.44 -8.17
N GLU A 27 31.19 -1.01 -8.79
CA GLU A 27 31.41 -2.47 -8.73
C GLU A 27 31.69 -3.01 -7.32
N ARG A 28 32.25 -2.19 -6.44
CA ARG A 28 32.53 -2.58 -5.05
C ARG A 28 31.25 -2.94 -4.30
N THR A 29 30.21 -2.12 -4.45
CA THR A 29 28.90 -2.31 -3.81
C THR A 29 28.18 -3.57 -4.30
N LEU A 30 28.52 -4.06 -5.50
CA LEU A 30 27.98 -5.29 -6.08
C LEU A 30 28.65 -6.56 -5.54
N LYS A 31 29.91 -6.49 -5.11
CA LYS A 31 30.67 -7.66 -4.63
C LYS A 31 30.44 -7.98 -3.15
N GLU A 32 30.06 -6.99 -2.36
CA GLU A 32 29.92 -7.12 -0.91
C GLU A 32 28.59 -7.75 -0.47
N ASN A 33 27.58 -7.82 -1.36
CA ASN A 33 26.23 -8.30 -1.05
C ASN A 33 25.91 -9.60 -1.80
N SER A 34 25.62 -10.69 -1.08
CA SER A 34 25.61 -12.05 -1.67
C SER A 34 24.38 -12.40 -2.52
N HIS A 35 23.23 -11.72 -2.35
CA HIS A 35 21.98 -12.15 -2.99
C HIS A 35 21.13 -11.03 -3.60
N LEU A 36 20.86 -9.96 -2.86
CA LEU A 36 19.97 -8.87 -3.31
C LEU A 36 20.50 -7.52 -2.83
N ILE A 37 20.49 -6.53 -3.72
CA ILE A 37 20.98 -5.17 -3.48
C ILE A 37 19.80 -4.23 -3.61
N THR A 38 19.56 -3.42 -2.59
CA THR A 38 18.53 -2.38 -2.61
C THR A 38 19.17 -1.05 -2.99
N VAL A 39 18.65 -0.42 -4.05
CA VAL A 39 19.11 0.89 -4.52
C VAL A 39 17.97 1.90 -4.41
N SER A 40 18.22 3.02 -3.73
CA SER A 40 17.28 4.15 -3.64
C SER A 40 17.51 5.12 -4.79
N ILE A 41 16.45 5.42 -5.56
CA ILE A 41 16.45 6.38 -6.66
C ILE A 41 15.68 7.62 -6.22
N HIS A 42 16.40 8.65 -5.78
CA HIS A 42 15.80 9.92 -5.35
C HIS A 42 15.20 10.71 -6.52
N LYS A 43 14.28 11.63 -6.17
CA LYS A 43 13.64 12.54 -7.11
C LYS A 43 14.69 13.33 -7.89
N GLY A 44 14.49 13.47 -9.20
CA GLY A 44 15.38 14.22 -10.09
C GLY A 44 16.55 13.41 -10.66
N LEU A 45 16.80 12.17 -10.19
CA LEU A 45 17.83 11.33 -10.81
C LEU A 45 17.39 10.77 -12.16
N ILE A 46 16.15 10.29 -12.25
CA ILE A 46 15.54 9.72 -13.47
C ILE A 46 14.26 10.48 -13.83
N CYS A 47 13.46 10.78 -12.81
CA CYS A 47 12.18 11.47 -12.92
C CYS A 47 11.83 12.08 -11.55
N PRO A 48 10.71 12.82 -11.41
CA PRO A 48 10.30 13.41 -10.13
C PRO A 48 9.89 12.41 -9.03
N HIS A 49 9.88 11.10 -9.32
CA HIS A 49 9.45 10.08 -8.38
C HIS A 49 10.61 9.48 -7.59
N HIS A 50 10.38 9.25 -6.29
CA HIS A 50 11.27 8.47 -5.42
C HIS A 50 10.79 7.02 -5.36
N PHE A 51 11.69 6.09 -5.61
CA PHE A 51 11.42 4.65 -5.48
C PHE A 51 12.70 3.89 -5.14
N GLN A 52 12.53 2.68 -4.63
CA GLN A 52 13.61 1.72 -4.44
C GLN A 52 13.51 0.61 -5.48
N LEU A 53 14.65 0.06 -5.86
CA LEU A 53 14.73 -1.08 -6.77
C LEU A 53 15.64 -2.16 -6.18
N PHE A 54 15.29 -3.40 -6.46
CA PHE A 54 16.01 -4.58 -5.98
C PHE A 54 16.75 -5.23 -7.13
N ILE A 55 18.06 -5.38 -7.00
CA ILE A 55 18.94 -5.96 -8.02
C ILE A 55 19.55 -7.24 -7.47
N ASP A 56 19.56 -8.30 -8.28
CA ASP A 56 20.32 -9.51 -7.92
C ASP A 56 21.81 -9.39 -8.27
N LYS A 57 22.58 -10.42 -7.88
CA LYS A 57 24.01 -10.55 -8.22
C LYS A 57 24.33 -10.54 -9.72
N ASN A 58 23.34 -10.86 -10.57
CA ASN A 58 23.47 -10.89 -12.03
C ASN A 58 23.06 -9.56 -12.66
N LEU A 59 22.86 -8.50 -11.86
CA LEU A 59 22.41 -7.18 -12.30
C LEU A 59 21.01 -7.17 -12.93
N ARG A 60 20.18 -8.15 -12.59
CA ARG A 60 18.79 -8.19 -13.00
C ARG A 60 17.93 -7.53 -11.94
N ILE A 61 17.06 -6.64 -12.40
CA ILE A 61 16.06 -6.01 -11.53
C ILE A 61 15.01 -7.06 -11.18
N ARG A 62 14.83 -7.32 -9.88
CA ARG A 62 13.88 -8.29 -9.33
C ARG A 62 12.57 -7.67 -8.89
N GLY A 63 12.57 -6.37 -8.60
CA GLY A 63 11.37 -5.68 -8.17
C GLY A 63 11.60 -4.20 -7.92
N TYR A 64 10.49 -3.51 -7.67
CA TYR A 64 10.45 -2.11 -7.31
C TYR A 64 9.59 -1.93 -6.06
N GLN A 65 9.95 -0.95 -5.24
CA GLN A 65 9.14 -0.51 -4.11
C GLN A 65 8.91 1.00 -4.23
N LYS A 66 7.64 1.39 -4.21
CA LYS A 66 7.24 2.79 -4.14
C LYS A 66 7.44 3.30 -2.71
N VAL A 67 7.96 4.51 -2.57
CA VAL A 67 8.07 5.17 -1.26
C VAL A 67 6.79 5.97 -1.04
N ASP A 68 5.98 5.56 -0.06
CA ASP A 68 4.71 6.24 0.27
C ASP A 68 4.90 7.43 1.22
N LEU A 69 5.95 7.40 2.05
CA LEU A 69 6.27 8.45 3.01
C LEU A 69 7.79 8.65 3.09
N GLU A 70 8.23 9.86 2.79
CA GLU A 70 9.61 10.31 2.97
C GLU A 70 9.63 11.33 4.13
N LEU A 71 10.39 11.04 5.19
CA LEU A 71 10.51 11.92 6.35
C LEU A 71 11.62 12.93 6.11
N ASN A 72 11.31 14.23 6.14
CA ASN A 72 12.32 15.29 6.08
C ASN A 72 12.61 15.84 7.48
N LYS A 73 13.89 15.82 7.89
CA LYS A 73 14.36 16.38 9.18
C LYS A 73 14.14 17.89 9.30
N GLU A 74 14.15 18.61 8.19
CA GLU A 74 13.98 20.07 8.17
C GLU A 74 12.59 20.49 8.70
N ASN A 75 11.58 19.65 8.46
CA ASN A 75 10.19 19.91 8.86
C ASN A 75 9.79 19.12 10.13
N SER A 76 10.77 18.79 10.97
CA SER A 76 10.56 18.05 12.20
C SER A 76 10.40 18.97 13.42
N ILE A 77 9.44 18.63 14.28
CA ILE A 77 9.13 19.36 15.52
C ILE A 77 9.49 18.45 16.68
N LYS A 78 10.27 18.96 17.64
CA LYS A 78 10.51 18.26 18.90
C LYS A 78 9.33 18.48 19.86
N LEU A 79 8.68 17.39 20.26
CA LEU A 79 7.62 17.40 21.25
C LEU A 79 8.19 17.46 22.67
N ARG A 80 7.38 17.92 23.63
CA ARG A 80 7.79 18.08 25.04
C ARG A 80 8.21 16.76 25.71
N ASN A 81 7.74 15.62 25.21
CA ASN A 81 8.12 14.29 25.66
C ASN A 81 9.41 13.76 25.00
N GLY A 82 10.16 14.60 24.27
CA GLY A 82 11.40 14.22 23.58
C GLY A 82 11.20 13.52 22.23
N VAL A 83 9.96 13.27 21.80
CA VAL A 83 9.66 12.65 20.51
C VAL A 83 9.83 13.66 19.38
N THR A 84 10.50 13.26 18.29
CA THR A 84 10.58 14.08 17.07
C THR A 84 9.42 13.73 16.14
N ALA A 85 8.48 14.65 15.98
CA ALA A 85 7.36 14.51 15.05
C ALA A 85 7.75 15.08 13.68
N TYR A 86 7.56 14.31 12.62
CA TYR A 86 7.82 14.74 11.26
C TYR A 86 6.50 15.17 10.63
N SER A 87 6.40 16.42 10.20
CA SER A 87 5.23 16.86 9.45
C SER A 87 5.28 16.31 8.03
N ARG A 88 4.12 15.89 7.50
CA ARG A 88 4.01 15.46 6.10
C ARG A 88 4.29 16.70 5.24
N ASN A 89 5.27 16.62 4.33
CA ASN A 89 5.52 17.68 3.35
C ASN A 89 4.22 17.96 2.60
N TYR A 90 3.61 19.12 2.84
CA TYR A 90 2.29 19.50 2.30
C TYR A 90 2.36 19.91 0.81
N ILE A 91 3.43 19.56 0.12
CA ILE A 91 3.64 19.89 -1.30
C ILE A 91 3.50 18.58 -2.06
N GLU A 92 2.44 18.51 -2.88
CA GLU A 92 2.00 17.37 -3.73
C GLU A 92 1.02 16.35 -3.15
N SER A 93 0.06 16.81 -2.34
CA SER A 93 -1.29 16.27 -2.47
C SER A 93 -2.34 17.36 -2.37
N LYS A 94 -2.60 18.05 -3.49
CA LYS A 94 -3.98 18.40 -3.83
C LYS A 94 -4.73 17.08 -4.02
N THR A 95 -5.04 16.46 -2.88
CA THR A 95 -6.12 15.53 -2.60
C THR A 95 -6.65 14.68 -3.77
N PRO A 96 -6.37 13.36 -3.82
CA PRO A 96 -7.16 12.46 -4.66
C PRO A 96 -8.60 12.25 -4.15
N PHE A 97 -8.95 12.71 -2.93
CA PHE A 97 -10.24 12.43 -2.29
C PHE A 97 -11.07 13.66 -1.86
N LYS A 98 -10.70 14.90 -2.20
CA LYS A 98 -11.47 16.08 -1.77
C LYS A 98 -12.68 16.41 -2.66
N VAL A 99 -13.00 15.57 -3.65
CA VAL A 99 -14.15 15.76 -4.55
C VAL A 99 -15.31 14.79 -4.27
N LEU A 100 -15.20 13.88 -3.29
CA LEU A 100 -16.25 12.87 -3.07
C LEU A 100 -17.23 13.17 -1.95
N ILE A 101 -17.23 14.39 -1.40
CA ILE A 101 -18.29 14.81 -0.49
C ILE A 101 -18.73 16.21 -0.90
N ASN A 102 -19.65 16.27 -1.86
CA ASN A 102 -20.65 17.32 -1.94
C ASN A 102 -21.95 16.68 -2.40
N ASP A 103 -22.84 16.53 -1.42
CA ASP A 103 -24.30 16.66 -1.49
C ASP A 103 -25.09 15.81 -2.50
N ASN A 104 -25.77 14.79 -1.96
CA ASN A 104 -27.11 14.32 -2.35
C ASN A 104 -27.46 14.05 -3.82
N SER A 105 -26.52 13.69 -4.68
CA SER A 105 -26.84 13.21 -6.04
C SER A 105 -26.68 11.70 -6.15
N ILE A 106 -27.82 11.02 -6.35
CA ILE A 106 -27.89 9.63 -6.82
C ILE A 106 -27.23 9.59 -8.21
N PHE A 107 -25.97 9.17 -8.29
CA PHE A 107 -25.34 8.87 -9.57
C PHE A 107 -25.84 7.50 -10.06
N GLY A 108 -26.89 7.52 -10.87
CA GLY A 108 -27.21 6.41 -11.78
C GLY A 108 -26.04 6.24 -12.75
N THR A 109 -25.29 5.15 -12.62
CA THR A 109 -24.29 4.77 -13.60
C THR A 109 -25.00 4.22 -14.83
N ILE A 110 -25.12 5.03 -15.89
CA ILE A 110 -25.42 4.51 -17.23
C ILE A 110 -24.07 4.16 -17.86
N PRO A 111 -23.70 2.87 -18.01
CA PRO A 111 -22.47 2.51 -18.71
C PRO A 111 -22.63 2.88 -20.19
N LYS A 112 -21.74 3.74 -20.69
CA LYS A 112 -21.63 4.02 -22.13
C LYS A 112 -21.21 2.73 -22.84
N ILE A 113 -22.17 2.08 -23.48
CA ILE A 113 -21.93 0.97 -24.42
C ILE A 113 -21.11 1.56 -25.57
N ARG A 114 -19.81 1.22 -25.64
CA ARG A 114 -18.98 1.52 -26.81
C ARG A 114 -19.40 0.58 -27.94
N THR A 115 -19.99 1.13 -28.99
CA THR A 115 -20.24 0.42 -30.24
C THR A 115 -18.91 0.00 -30.86
N LYS A 116 -18.88 -1.27 -31.29
CA LYS A 116 -17.75 -1.93 -31.93
C LYS A 116 -17.53 -1.35 -33.33
N ALA A 117 -16.58 -0.42 -33.46
CA ALA A 117 -15.92 -0.14 -34.74
C ALA A 117 -14.65 0.67 -34.49
N GLN A 118 -13.58 -0.01 -34.08
CA GLN A 118 -12.19 0.25 -34.51
C GLN A 118 -11.28 -0.72 -33.75
N ALA A 119 -10.96 -1.80 -34.45
CA ALA A 119 -9.96 -2.76 -34.07
C ALA A 119 -8.55 -2.25 -34.41
N VAL A 120 -7.57 -2.89 -33.76
CA VAL A 120 -6.23 -3.29 -34.24
C VAL A 120 -5.07 -2.70 -33.42
N GLY A 121 -4.34 -3.61 -32.75
CA GLY A 121 -3.02 -3.38 -32.17
C GLY A 121 -2.74 -4.30 -30.99
N ASN A 122 -2.34 -5.54 -31.26
CA ASN A 122 -2.05 -6.59 -30.28
C ASN A 122 -1.04 -6.16 -29.20
N ILE A 123 -1.45 -6.14 -27.94
CA ILE A 123 -0.56 -6.29 -26.79
C ILE A 123 -1.22 -7.26 -25.83
N THR A 124 -0.64 -8.46 -25.74
CA THR A 124 -0.98 -9.48 -24.75
C THR A 124 -0.59 -8.95 -23.38
N GLN A 125 -1.57 -8.50 -22.59
CA GLN A 125 -1.44 -8.41 -21.14
C GLN A 125 -2.38 -9.45 -20.54
N GLU A 126 -1.79 -10.60 -20.21
CA GLU A 126 -2.36 -11.49 -19.20
C GLU A 126 -2.46 -10.70 -17.89
N GLY A 127 -3.65 -10.69 -17.27
CA GLY A 127 -3.82 -10.24 -15.90
C GLY A 127 -4.78 -9.07 -15.65
N THR A 128 -5.77 -8.79 -16.50
CA THR A 128 -6.98 -8.13 -15.98
C THR A 128 -7.85 -9.21 -15.34
N SER A 129 -7.77 -9.35 -14.00
CA SER A 129 -8.78 -10.12 -13.26
C SER A 129 -10.14 -9.56 -13.65
N LYS A 130 -10.96 -10.40 -14.31
CA LYS A 130 -12.34 -10.05 -14.63
C LYS A 130 -12.98 -9.61 -13.31
N SER A 131 -13.49 -8.39 -13.25
CA SER A 131 -14.24 -7.91 -12.08
C SER A 131 -15.41 -8.85 -11.89
N LYS A 132 -15.29 -9.82 -10.99
CA LYS A 132 -16.36 -10.74 -10.66
C LYS A 132 -17.43 -9.88 -10.00
N ILE A 133 -18.62 -9.82 -10.60
CA ILE A 133 -19.78 -9.24 -9.94
C ILE A 133 -20.10 -10.20 -8.80
N MET A 134 -19.82 -9.79 -7.56
CA MET A 134 -20.08 -10.60 -6.38
C MET A 134 -21.46 -10.25 -5.82
N SER A 135 -22.20 -11.27 -5.42
CA SER A 135 -23.43 -11.08 -4.66
C SER A 135 -23.15 -10.56 -3.25
N LEU A 136 -24.14 -9.95 -2.62
CA LEU A 136 -24.03 -9.48 -1.23
C LEU A 136 -23.70 -10.62 -0.27
N ASN A 137 -24.20 -11.83 -0.55
CA ASN A 137 -23.89 -13.04 0.20
C ASN A 137 -22.42 -13.45 0.05
N GLU A 138 -21.87 -13.42 -1.17
CA GLU A 138 -20.44 -13.75 -1.40
C GLU A 138 -19.52 -12.72 -0.72
N LEU A 139 -19.86 -11.44 -0.77
CA LEU A 139 -19.13 -10.40 -0.04
C LEU A 139 -19.20 -10.60 1.47
N TYR A 140 -20.37 -11.02 1.98
CA TYR A 140 -20.50 -11.31 3.41
C TYR A 140 -19.62 -12.48 3.82
N GLU A 141 -19.64 -13.59 3.09
CA GLU A 141 -18.86 -14.78 3.42
C GLU A 141 -17.34 -14.54 3.37
N GLU A 142 -16.86 -13.68 2.48
CA GLU A 142 -15.44 -13.37 2.37
C GLU A 142 -14.96 -12.41 3.47
N PHE A 143 -15.81 -11.49 3.93
CA PHE A 143 -15.40 -10.38 4.80
C PHE A 143 -16.15 -10.30 6.13
N TRP A 144 -16.88 -11.35 6.55
CA TRP A 144 -17.72 -11.31 7.74
C TRP A 144 -16.95 -10.88 9.01
N GLU A 145 -15.67 -11.23 9.16
CA GLU A 145 -14.84 -10.85 10.32
C GLU A 145 -14.68 -9.33 10.49
N PHE A 146 -14.80 -8.56 9.40
CA PHE A 146 -14.61 -7.11 9.38
C PHE A 146 -15.94 -6.34 9.35
N ILE A 147 -17.07 -7.03 9.27
CA ILE A 147 -18.39 -6.40 9.21
C ILE A 147 -18.93 -6.25 10.63
N ASP A 148 -19.16 -4.99 11.03
CA ASP A 148 -19.75 -4.64 12.33
C ASP A 148 -21.13 -5.28 12.54
N GLU A 149 -21.41 -5.68 13.78
CA GLU A 149 -22.70 -6.27 14.17
C GLU A 149 -23.88 -5.31 13.98
N LYS A 150 -23.62 -4.00 14.01
CA LYS A 150 -24.63 -2.95 13.81
C LYS A 150 -24.84 -2.58 12.33
N ASN A 151 -24.20 -3.29 11.39
CA ASN A 151 -24.31 -2.98 9.98
C ASN A 151 -25.70 -3.38 9.43
N LYS A 152 -26.48 -2.36 9.05
CA LYS A 152 -27.86 -2.54 8.55
C LYS A 152 -27.94 -3.29 7.22
N ILE A 153 -26.92 -3.19 6.37
CA ILE A 153 -26.90 -3.82 5.04
C ILE A 153 -26.73 -5.34 5.17
N PHE A 154 -25.93 -5.77 6.16
CA PHE A 154 -25.66 -7.18 6.41
C PHE A 154 -26.46 -7.77 7.56
N HIS A 155 -27.46 -7.04 8.08
CA HIS A 155 -28.22 -7.42 9.27
C HIS A 155 -28.75 -8.85 9.20
N ASP A 156 -29.39 -9.21 8.09
CA ASP A 156 -29.98 -10.54 7.90
C ASP A 156 -28.93 -11.66 7.86
N PHE A 157 -27.74 -11.36 7.34
CA PHE A 157 -26.62 -12.32 7.36
C PHE A 157 -26.02 -12.44 8.77
N ILE A 158 -25.86 -11.31 9.47
CA ILE A 158 -25.32 -11.24 10.84
C ILE A 158 -26.20 -12.01 11.83
N THR A 159 -27.52 -11.83 11.79
CA THR A 159 -28.45 -12.50 12.73
C THR A 159 -28.46 -14.03 12.53
N ASN A 160 -28.30 -14.47 11.28
CA ASN A 160 -28.34 -15.87 10.90
C ASN A 160 -26.97 -16.58 11.01
N ASP A 161 -25.88 -15.84 11.18
CA ASP A 161 -24.54 -16.41 11.25
C ASP A 161 -24.24 -17.03 12.63
N LYS A 162 -24.09 -18.36 12.65
CA LYS A 162 -23.76 -19.13 13.85
C LYS A 162 -22.32 -18.89 14.33
N ARG A 163 -21.40 -18.47 13.46
CA ARG A 163 -19.98 -18.19 13.80
C ARG A 163 -19.87 -17.04 14.80
N ARG A 164 -20.70 -16.00 14.62
CA ARG A 164 -20.71 -14.81 15.47
C ARG A 164 -21.17 -15.09 16.90
N ARG A 165 -22.07 -16.05 17.09
CA ARG A 165 -22.54 -16.46 18.44
C ARG A 165 -21.44 -17.10 19.28
N LYS A 166 -20.47 -17.79 18.65
CA LYS A 166 -19.31 -18.37 19.34
C LYS A 166 -18.26 -17.32 19.72
N SER A 167 -18.07 -16.30 18.87
CA SER A 167 -17.11 -15.20 19.12
C SER A 167 -17.41 -14.43 20.41
N LEU A 168 -18.71 -14.18 20.69
CA LEU A 168 -19.16 -13.47 21.89
C LEU A 168 -18.94 -14.26 23.19
N LEU A 169 -18.84 -15.60 23.13
CA LEU A 169 -18.51 -16.44 24.29
C LEU A 169 -17.02 -16.40 24.61
N SER A 170 -16.15 -16.39 23.58
CA SER A 170 -14.70 -16.28 23.75
C SER A 170 -14.25 -14.90 24.25
N SER A 171 -14.91 -13.82 23.87
CA SER A 171 -14.59 -12.47 24.37
C SER A 171 -15.00 -12.25 25.83
N ASN A 172 -16.04 -12.95 26.31
CA ASN A 172 -16.49 -12.85 27.70
C ASN A 172 -15.64 -13.69 28.67
N LEU A 173 -15.10 -14.84 28.24
CA LEU A 173 -14.19 -15.64 29.08
C LEU A 173 -12.86 -14.94 29.39
N ASN A 174 -12.33 -14.16 28.44
CA ASN A 174 -11.09 -13.37 28.65
C ASN A 174 -11.28 -12.17 29.60
N ARG A 175 -12.50 -11.88 30.06
CA ARG A 175 -12.78 -10.80 31.02
C ARG A 175 -12.88 -11.30 32.47
N LEU A 176 -12.97 -12.61 32.70
CA LEU A 176 -13.21 -13.22 34.02
C LEU A 176 -11.96 -13.79 34.70
N TYR A 177 -10.80 -13.80 34.06
CA TYR A 177 -9.52 -14.16 34.68
C TYR A 177 -8.58 -12.96 34.67
N ASN A 178 -8.64 -12.16 35.72
CA ASN A 178 -7.60 -11.19 36.05
C ASN A 178 -7.27 -11.36 37.56
N PRO A 179 -6.28 -12.19 37.94
CA PRO A 179 -5.95 -12.45 39.33
C PRO A 179 -4.95 -11.39 39.83
N LEU A 180 -5.43 -10.19 40.16
CA LEU A 180 -4.64 -9.17 40.88
C LEU A 180 -5.56 -8.26 41.71
N GLU A 181 -6.19 -8.81 42.73
CA GLU A 181 -6.60 -8.05 43.92
C GLU A 181 -6.21 -8.89 45.15
N VAL A 182 -4.96 -8.73 45.59
CA VAL A 182 -4.56 -9.06 46.96
C VAL A 182 -4.55 -7.75 47.73
N GLU A 183 -5.34 -7.78 48.79
CA GLU A 183 -5.72 -6.73 49.71
C GLU A 183 -4.50 -5.97 50.29
N GLN A 184 -4.63 -4.65 50.34
CA GLN A 184 -3.97 -3.81 51.34
C GLN A 184 -5.09 -3.20 52.19
N GLU A 185 -5.35 -3.77 53.35
CA GLU A 185 -5.95 -3.05 54.47
C GLU A 185 -5.00 -3.15 55.68
N PHE A 186 -4.98 -2.05 56.42
CA PHE A 186 -4.10 -1.72 57.54
C PHE A 186 -4.27 -2.63 58.76
#